data_AF-A1DYE8-F1
#
_entry.id   AF-A1DYE8-F1
#
_cell.length_a   1.000
_cell.length_b   1.000
_cell.length_c   1.000
_cell.angle_alpha   90.00
_cell.angle_beta   90.00
_cell.angle_gamma   90.00
#
_symmetry.space_group_name_H-M   'P 1'
#
loop_
_entity.id
_entity.type
_entity.pdbx_description
1 polymer ?
#
loop_
_entity_poly.entity_id
_entity_poly.type
_entity_poly.pdbx_seq_one_letter_code
_entity_poly.pdbx_strand_id
1 'polypeptide(L)'
;TGNRKLWKRTCWSLVVERSLPPMERAVYSAVSGHLSSTLHGCRTWEDYLWACASSRSEDRFAKLTDWLDDGNVVTSADLHNQSRQIEIELFREMFNDVNSIANQRQETDDEFRASFSSIICHFILQEYENMVEQGSLAIELISADVTVKDQFCRFFCHVVLTLLQLKLIENEFEPFRIIVEHYLAVLSKNRRHLLLQPFYIGQLSSSKKSEIYAKILQDVTEPEERYACLNYGETAGIDMSETLSLLLHGTIAQKAPTSPATLVSVPQRLAKGQLYPDDSSYWIVSQEDCSIMDTLKWFLIDENYAAAAVIHVLYVVRHFILQEKFASAKTALSLLTAEVIERAKVQICLEDIPLVQQHMEAVNEIEDWHEYFMAHGQFEKWSEYYHKIKPPTAEMSETVENKSSYPEEFQFVERRKKQKWRKNITDWKTSLQPHSDMAAY
;
A
#
# COMPACT_ATOMS: atom_id res chain seq x y z
N THR A 1 -20.63 61.52 -2.07
CA THR A 1 -19.27 61.26 -1.56
C THR A 1 -18.91 62.14 -0.35
N GLY A 2 -19.20 63.45 -0.37
CA GLY A 2 -18.86 64.41 0.68
C GLY A 2 -19.24 64.02 2.13
N ASN A 3 -20.47 63.53 2.36
CA ASN A 3 -20.92 63.12 3.70
C ASN A 3 -20.08 61.97 4.31
N ARG A 4 -19.60 61.04 3.48
CA ARG A 4 -18.76 59.91 3.94
C ARG A 4 -17.34 60.37 4.25
N LYS A 5 -16.77 61.26 3.43
CA LYS A 5 -15.45 61.86 3.68
C LYS A 5 -15.46 62.64 5.00
N LEU A 6 -16.53 63.41 5.24
CA LEU A 6 -16.71 64.12 6.51
C LEU A 6 -16.80 63.14 7.69
N TRP A 7 -17.64 62.11 7.59
CA TRP A 7 -17.78 61.08 8.63
C TRP A 7 -16.45 60.39 8.95
N LYS A 8 -15.67 59.99 7.93
CA LYS A 8 -14.36 59.35 8.11
C LYS A 8 -13.38 60.28 8.83
N ARG A 9 -13.35 61.57 8.47
CA ARG A 9 -12.54 62.58 9.17
C ARG A 9 -12.97 62.77 10.62
N THR A 10 -14.27 62.77 10.89
CA THR A 10 -14.79 62.81 12.27
C THR A 10 -14.33 61.58 13.06
N CYS A 11 -14.44 60.37 12.50
CA CYS A 11 -13.92 59.18 13.17
C CYS A 11 -12.42 59.28 13.44
N TRP A 12 -11.61 59.77 12.48
CA TRP A 12 -10.17 59.96 12.70
C TRP A 12 -9.87 60.99 13.80
N SER A 13 -10.70 62.03 13.95
CA SER A 13 -10.55 62.97 15.07
C SER A 13 -10.81 62.30 16.43
N LEU A 14 -11.80 61.40 16.51
CA LEU A 14 -12.11 60.63 17.71
C LEU A 14 -11.01 59.61 18.05
N VAL A 15 -10.33 59.06 17.04
CA VAL A 15 -9.23 58.11 17.24
C VAL A 15 -8.04 58.74 17.99
N VAL A 16 -7.80 60.04 17.81
CA VAL A 16 -6.69 60.79 18.45
C VAL A 16 -7.11 61.35 19.82
N GLU A 17 -8.41 61.40 20.11
CA GLU A 17 -8.97 61.97 21.33
C GLU A 17 -8.63 61.12 22.56
N ARG A 18 -7.67 61.59 23.37
CA ARG A 18 -7.13 60.82 24.52
C ARG A 18 -8.14 60.64 25.65
N SER A 19 -9.18 61.46 25.70
CA SER A 19 -10.26 61.31 26.69
C SER A 19 -11.12 60.06 26.45
N LEU A 20 -11.13 59.51 25.22
CA LEU A 20 -11.87 58.29 24.91
C LEU A 20 -11.11 57.04 25.35
N PRO A 21 -11.79 55.98 25.83
CA PRO A 21 -11.19 54.69 26.13
C PRO A 21 -10.45 54.08 24.93
N PRO A 22 -9.30 53.39 25.13
CA PRO A 22 -8.53 52.80 24.03
C PRO A 22 -9.32 51.86 23.11
N MET A 23 -10.22 51.05 23.67
CA MET A 23 -11.05 50.15 22.88
C MET A 23 -12.11 50.90 22.07
N GLU A 24 -12.65 52.00 22.58
CA GLU A 24 -13.59 52.84 21.83
C GLU A 24 -12.89 53.51 20.65
N ARG A 25 -11.65 53.99 20.85
CA ARG A 25 -10.82 54.51 19.75
C ARG A 25 -10.49 53.42 18.71
N ALA A 26 -10.26 52.18 19.14
CA ALA A 26 -10.06 51.05 18.24
C ALA A 26 -11.31 50.74 17.38
N VAL A 27 -12.52 50.93 17.93
CA VAL A 27 -13.77 50.80 17.17
C VAL A 27 -13.88 51.89 16.11
N TYR A 28 -13.67 53.16 16.48
CA TYR A 28 -13.69 54.27 15.52
C TYR A 28 -12.61 54.12 14.44
N SER A 29 -11.44 53.57 14.79
CA SER A 29 -10.38 53.33 13.83
C SER A 29 -10.68 52.17 12.89
N ALA A 30 -11.31 51.09 13.38
CA ALA A 30 -11.73 49.96 12.57
C ALA A 30 -12.69 50.38 11.46
N VAL A 31 -13.75 51.12 11.82
CA VAL A 31 -14.78 51.54 10.85
C VAL A 31 -14.31 52.63 9.88
N SER A 32 -13.20 53.30 10.19
CA SER A 32 -12.65 54.38 9.38
C SER A 32 -11.33 54.02 8.67
N GLY A 33 -10.84 52.79 8.84
CA GLY A 33 -9.64 52.27 8.20
C GLY A 33 -8.31 52.79 8.77
N HIS A 34 -8.29 53.31 10.00
CA HIS A 34 -7.07 53.83 10.63
C HIS A 34 -6.26 52.71 11.32
N LEU A 35 -5.36 52.07 10.56
CA LEU A 35 -4.66 50.82 10.94
C LEU A 35 -3.99 50.86 12.31
N SER A 36 -3.14 51.85 12.58
CA SER A 36 -2.31 51.88 13.80
C SER A 36 -3.14 51.85 15.09
N SER A 37 -4.32 52.48 15.08
CA SER A 37 -5.23 52.46 16.22
C SER A 37 -6.05 51.19 16.30
N THR A 38 -6.44 50.62 15.14
CA THR A 38 -7.19 49.35 15.08
C THR A 38 -6.36 48.21 15.67
N LEU A 39 -5.05 48.20 15.38
CA LEU A 39 -4.13 47.20 15.91
C LEU A 39 -4.07 47.16 17.44
N HIS A 40 -4.49 48.19 18.17
CA HIS A 40 -4.54 48.13 19.65
C HIS A 40 -5.60 47.14 20.17
N GLY A 41 -6.64 46.88 19.38
CA GLY A 41 -7.66 45.87 19.69
C GLY A 41 -7.31 44.46 19.22
N CYS A 42 -6.37 44.33 18.27
CA CYS A 42 -5.98 43.08 17.63
C CYS A 42 -4.99 42.28 18.48
N ARG A 43 -5.16 40.96 18.54
CA ARG A 43 -4.32 40.05 19.33
C ARG A 43 -3.75 38.88 18.54
N THR A 44 -4.47 38.45 17.52
CA THR A 44 -4.13 37.26 16.72
C THR A 44 -3.66 37.64 15.32
N TRP A 45 -2.94 36.74 14.66
CA TRP A 45 -2.61 36.85 13.24
C TRP A 45 -3.84 37.16 12.38
N GLU A 46 -4.97 36.50 12.64
CA GLU A 46 -6.23 36.74 11.94
C GLU A 46 -6.78 38.16 12.18
N ASP A 47 -6.63 38.70 13.39
CA ASP A 47 -7.01 40.08 13.70
C ASP A 47 -6.14 41.08 12.92
N TYR A 48 -4.83 40.81 12.81
CA TYR A 48 -3.91 41.65 12.06
C TYR A 48 -4.20 41.60 10.57
N LEU A 49 -4.47 40.42 10.03
CA LEU A 49 -4.91 40.23 8.65
C LEU A 49 -6.16 41.05 8.35
N TRP A 50 -7.19 40.93 9.20
CA TRP A 50 -8.43 41.67 9.04
C TRP A 50 -8.21 43.19 9.14
N ALA A 51 -7.41 43.67 10.09
CA ALA A 51 -7.13 45.10 10.27
C ALA A 51 -6.40 45.70 9.05
N CYS A 52 -5.39 44.98 8.53
CA CYS A 52 -4.67 45.35 7.33
C CYS A 52 -5.57 45.35 6.09
N ALA A 53 -6.38 44.32 5.89
CA ALA A 53 -7.33 44.23 4.78
C ALA A 53 -8.38 45.34 4.83
N SER A 54 -8.92 45.62 6.01
CA SER A 54 -9.92 46.68 6.22
C SER A 54 -9.35 48.07 5.95
N SER A 55 -8.15 48.36 6.46
CA SER A 55 -7.49 49.65 6.23
C SER A 55 -7.17 49.87 4.75
N ARG A 56 -6.61 48.86 4.06
CA ARG A 56 -6.31 48.93 2.62
C ARG A 56 -7.58 49.08 1.78
N SER A 57 -8.66 48.39 2.15
CA SER A 57 -9.96 48.53 1.49
C SER A 57 -10.51 49.96 1.63
N GLU A 58 -10.38 50.55 2.81
CA GLU A 58 -10.78 51.94 3.07
C GLU A 58 -9.92 52.98 2.34
N ASP A 59 -8.62 52.71 2.13
CA ASP A 59 -7.74 53.55 1.31
C ASP A 59 -8.14 53.49 -0.17
N ARG A 60 -8.38 52.29 -0.71
CA ARG A 60 -8.88 52.10 -2.08
C ARG A 60 -10.23 52.77 -2.29
N PHE A 61 -11.14 52.62 -1.34
CA PHE A 61 -12.45 53.27 -1.41
C PHE A 61 -12.32 54.80 -1.40
N ALA A 62 -11.41 55.35 -0.59
CA ALA A 62 -11.14 56.79 -0.57
C ALA A 62 -10.63 57.28 -1.93
N LYS A 63 -9.64 56.59 -2.52
CA LYS A 63 -9.10 56.90 -3.86
C LYS A 63 -10.18 56.84 -4.95
N LEU A 64 -11.04 55.83 -4.93
CA LEU A 64 -12.18 55.75 -5.86
C LEU A 64 -13.16 56.93 -5.67
N THR A 65 -13.41 57.31 -4.42
CA THR A 65 -14.30 58.42 -4.10
C THR A 65 -13.70 59.77 -4.53
N ASP A 66 -12.38 59.97 -4.39
CA ASP A 66 -11.67 61.14 -4.90
C ASP A 66 -11.75 61.19 -6.43
N TRP A 67 -11.47 60.07 -7.10
CA TRP A 67 -11.57 59.96 -8.55
C TRP A 67 -12.96 60.30 -9.09
N LEU A 68 -14.02 59.85 -8.41
CA LEU A 68 -15.41 60.19 -8.75
C LEU A 68 -15.72 61.68 -8.55
N ASP A 69 -15.17 62.29 -7.50
CA ASP A 69 -15.39 63.71 -7.20
C ASP A 69 -14.70 64.64 -8.21
N ASP A 70 -13.66 64.16 -8.88
CA ASP A 70 -13.00 64.85 -10.00
C ASP A 70 -13.84 64.85 -11.30
N GLY A 71 -15.09 64.35 -11.25
CA GLY A 71 -16.03 64.34 -12.37
C GLY A 71 -15.85 63.15 -13.32
N ASN A 72 -15.01 62.18 -12.96
CA ASN A 72 -14.83 60.98 -13.74
C ASN A 72 -16.05 60.05 -13.62
N VAL A 73 -16.43 59.40 -14.72
CA VAL A 73 -17.54 58.45 -14.76
C VAL A 73 -16.99 57.04 -14.72
N VAL A 74 -17.37 56.26 -13.70
CA VAL A 74 -17.05 54.84 -13.63
C VAL A 74 -17.83 54.11 -14.71
N THR A 75 -17.15 53.58 -15.72
CA THR A 75 -17.79 52.64 -16.66
C THR A 75 -17.73 51.21 -16.11
N SER A 76 -18.60 50.34 -16.61
CA SER A 76 -18.52 48.91 -16.31
C SER A 76 -17.18 48.30 -16.74
N ALA A 77 -16.53 48.85 -17.77
CA ALA A 77 -15.21 48.45 -18.22
C ALA A 77 -14.10 48.85 -17.24
N ASP A 78 -14.21 50.04 -16.61
CA ASP A 78 -13.24 50.50 -15.61
C ASP A 78 -13.28 49.65 -14.34
N LEU A 79 -14.48 49.31 -13.86
CA LEU A 79 -14.64 48.38 -12.72
C LEU A 79 -14.12 47.00 -13.05
N HIS A 80 -14.40 46.50 -14.27
CA HIS A 80 -13.93 45.20 -14.70
C HIS A 80 -12.40 45.16 -14.81
N ASN A 81 -11.77 46.19 -15.38
CA ASN A 81 -10.31 46.29 -15.51
C ASN A 81 -9.62 46.46 -14.14
N GLN A 82 -10.16 47.30 -13.25
CA GLN A 82 -9.64 47.44 -11.88
C GLN A 82 -9.84 46.17 -11.04
N SER A 83 -10.93 45.43 -11.24
CA SER A 83 -11.17 44.15 -10.56
C SER A 83 -10.21 43.04 -11.01
N ARG A 84 -9.81 43.03 -12.29
CA ARG A 84 -8.74 42.15 -12.81
C ARG A 84 -7.35 42.52 -12.29
N GLN A 85 -7.16 43.79 -11.93
CA GLN A 85 -5.93 44.35 -11.36
C GLN A 85 -5.98 44.47 -9.83
N ILE A 86 -6.76 43.64 -9.12
CA ILE A 86 -6.40 43.37 -7.73
C ILE A 86 -5.13 42.51 -7.79
N GLU A 87 -4.01 43.21 -7.96
CA GLU A 87 -2.68 42.65 -8.14
C GLU A 87 -2.34 41.76 -6.94
N ILE A 88 -1.88 40.55 -7.21
CA ILE A 88 -1.37 39.59 -6.22
C ILE A 88 -0.30 40.27 -5.36
N GLU A 89 0.44 41.22 -5.93
CA GLU A 89 1.42 42.08 -5.26
C GLU A 89 0.86 42.82 -4.05
N LEU A 90 -0.38 43.31 -4.11
CA LEU A 90 -1.01 44.05 -3.01
C LEU A 90 -1.35 43.15 -1.83
N PHE A 91 -1.79 41.92 -2.13
CA PHE A 91 -1.97 40.89 -1.12
C PHE A 91 -0.62 40.49 -0.53
N ARG A 92 0.43 40.37 -1.35
CA ARG A 92 1.79 40.06 -0.89
C ARG A 92 2.33 41.13 0.06
N GLU A 93 2.19 42.41 -0.30
CA GLU A 93 2.52 43.54 0.58
C GLU A 93 1.72 43.49 1.88
N MET A 94 0.44 43.15 1.80
CA MET A 94 -0.41 43.01 2.98
C MET A 94 0.05 41.89 3.91
N PHE A 95 0.36 40.72 3.37
CA PHE A 95 0.88 39.61 4.18
C PHE A 95 2.24 39.92 4.78
N ASN A 96 3.12 40.65 4.06
CA ASN A 96 4.39 41.13 4.60
C ASN A 96 4.19 42.06 5.82
N ASP A 97 3.22 42.99 5.74
CA ASP A 97 2.90 43.85 6.87
C ASP A 97 2.33 43.05 8.05
N VAL A 98 1.41 42.12 7.78
CA VAL A 98 0.80 41.27 8.81
C VAL A 98 1.89 40.47 9.54
N ASN A 99 2.80 39.84 8.79
CA ASN A 99 3.91 39.08 9.36
C ASN A 99 4.89 39.98 10.14
N SER A 100 5.15 41.19 9.64
CA SER A 100 5.96 42.18 10.37
C SER A 100 5.30 42.59 11.69
N ILE A 101 3.98 42.80 11.71
CA ILE A 101 3.21 43.13 12.91
C ILE A 101 3.24 41.97 13.92
N ALA A 102 2.98 40.74 13.46
CA ALA A 102 3.01 39.53 14.31
C ALA A 102 4.40 39.35 14.95
N ASN A 103 5.46 39.48 14.16
CA ASN A 103 6.86 39.41 14.64
C ASN A 103 7.19 40.51 15.66
N GLN A 104 6.80 41.75 15.40
CA GLN A 104 7.03 42.87 16.33
C GLN A 104 6.29 42.69 17.66
N ARG A 105 5.12 42.05 17.61
CA ARG A 105 4.31 41.76 18.79
C ARG A 105 4.69 40.47 19.51
N GLN A 106 5.71 39.77 19.01
CA GLN A 106 6.19 38.50 19.56
C GLN A 106 5.03 37.52 19.76
N GLU A 107 4.14 37.43 18.78
CA GLU A 107 3.06 36.46 18.82
C GLU A 107 3.68 35.06 18.86
N THR A 108 3.44 34.35 19.96
CA THR A 108 3.89 32.97 20.15
C THR A 108 2.86 32.04 19.53
N ASP A 109 2.75 32.05 18.21
CA ASP A 109 2.03 31.00 17.51
C ASP A 109 2.84 29.70 17.59
N ASP A 110 2.15 28.58 17.79
CA ASP A 110 2.77 27.28 17.58
C ASP A 110 3.12 27.10 16.09
N GLU A 111 4.08 26.24 15.80
CA GLU A 111 4.59 26.02 14.43
C GLU A 111 3.47 25.57 13.46
N PHE A 112 2.45 24.89 13.98
CA PHE A 112 1.29 24.48 13.21
C PHE A 112 0.42 25.68 12.80
N ARG A 113 0.11 26.60 13.72
CA ARG A 113 -0.63 27.83 13.43
C ARG A 113 0.10 28.70 12.41
N ALA A 114 1.41 28.84 12.54
CA ALA A 114 2.22 29.56 11.54
C ALA A 114 2.15 28.91 10.14
N SER A 115 2.22 27.57 10.07
CA SER A 115 2.05 26.83 8.82
C SER A 115 0.64 27.00 8.25
N PHE A 116 -0.40 26.95 9.09
CA PHE A 116 -1.79 27.13 8.68
C PHE A 116 -2.07 28.55 8.13
N SER A 117 -1.53 29.58 8.78
CA SER A 117 -1.57 30.96 8.28
C SER A 117 -0.87 31.08 6.92
N SER A 118 0.24 30.35 6.71
CA SER A 118 0.96 30.32 5.43
C SER A 118 0.15 29.64 4.33
N ILE A 119 -0.58 28.55 4.63
CA ILE A 119 -1.54 27.91 3.71
C ILE A 119 -2.58 28.93 3.24
N ILE A 120 -3.17 29.71 4.16
CA ILE A 120 -4.15 30.74 3.83
C ILE A 120 -3.54 31.81 2.91
N CYS A 121 -2.34 32.28 3.22
CA CYS A 121 -1.63 33.26 2.39
C CYS A 121 -1.43 32.76 0.96
N HIS A 122 -0.84 31.56 0.80
CA HIS A 122 -0.56 31.00 -0.51
C HIS A 122 -1.84 30.72 -1.31
N PHE A 123 -2.93 30.31 -0.65
CA PHE A 123 -4.22 30.17 -1.31
C PHE A 123 -4.73 31.50 -1.91
N ILE A 124 -4.69 32.58 -1.12
CA ILE A 124 -5.13 33.91 -1.58
C ILE A 124 -4.21 34.44 -2.68
N LEU A 125 -2.90 34.18 -2.60
CA LEU A 125 -1.91 34.54 -3.61
C LEU A 125 -1.97 33.65 -4.86
N GLN A 126 -2.80 32.60 -4.86
CA GLN A 126 -2.89 31.60 -5.93
C GLN A 126 -1.57 30.84 -6.17
N GLU A 127 -0.75 30.72 -5.14
CA GLU A 127 0.51 29.96 -5.12
C GLU A 127 0.23 28.53 -4.63
N TYR A 128 -0.55 27.77 -5.40
CA TYR A 128 -1.11 26.50 -4.94
C TYR A 128 -0.06 25.43 -4.60
N GLU A 129 1.07 25.36 -5.31
CA GLU A 129 2.15 24.42 -4.98
C GLU A 129 2.75 24.74 -3.60
N ASN A 130 3.07 26.01 -3.33
CA ASN A 130 3.53 26.47 -2.02
C ASN A 130 2.50 26.18 -0.93
N MET A 131 1.20 26.36 -1.21
CA MET A 131 0.12 26.02 -0.28
C MET A 131 0.14 24.53 0.08
N VAL A 132 0.33 23.65 -0.90
CA VAL A 132 0.37 22.20 -0.70
C VAL A 132 1.63 21.80 0.07
N GLU A 133 2.79 22.42 -0.19
CA GLU A 133 4.01 22.24 0.59
C GLU A 133 3.80 22.57 2.07
N GLN A 134 3.22 23.74 2.36
CA GLN A 134 2.92 24.15 3.73
C GLN A 134 1.91 23.20 4.40
N GLY A 135 0.96 22.65 3.65
CA GLY A 135 0.05 21.63 4.14
C GLY A 135 0.71 20.30 4.49
N SER A 136 1.68 19.85 3.68
CA SER A 136 2.48 18.67 3.98
C SER A 136 3.29 18.87 5.28
N LEU A 137 3.93 20.03 5.44
CA LEU A 137 4.65 20.39 6.67
C LEU A 137 3.70 20.44 7.87
N ALA A 138 2.52 21.06 7.71
CA ALA A 138 1.53 21.16 8.78
C ALA A 138 1.09 19.78 9.31
N ILE A 139 0.96 18.75 8.46
CA ILE A 139 0.65 17.38 8.90
C ILE A 139 1.71 16.81 9.84
N GLU A 140 2.99 17.08 9.58
CA GLU A 140 4.11 16.61 10.40
C GLU A 140 4.16 17.34 11.76
N LEU A 141 3.83 18.63 11.77
CA LEU A 141 3.85 19.47 12.96
C LEU A 141 2.72 19.18 13.96
N ILE A 142 1.61 18.56 13.52
CA ILE A 142 0.55 18.11 14.43
C ILE A 142 1.05 16.88 15.21
N SER A 143 1.66 17.12 16.36
CA SER A 143 2.32 16.09 17.17
C SER A 143 1.53 15.65 18.41
N ALA A 144 0.63 16.48 18.93
CA ALA A 144 0.01 16.26 20.24
C ALA A 144 -1.37 15.55 20.19
N ASP A 145 -2.18 15.77 19.17
CA ASP A 145 -3.54 15.25 19.10
C ASP A 145 -3.79 14.46 17.80
N VAL A 146 -3.91 13.14 17.94
CA VAL A 146 -4.18 12.21 16.83
C VAL A 146 -5.51 12.53 16.15
N THR A 147 -6.51 12.99 16.90
CA THR A 147 -7.83 13.31 16.32
C THR A 147 -7.77 14.57 15.46
N VAL A 148 -7.03 15.60 15.90
CA VAL A 148 -6.81 16.82 15.11
C VAL A 148 -6.01 16.49 13.85
N LYS A 149 -4.96 15.67 13.98
CA LYS A 149 -4.17 15.22 12.83
C LYS A 149 -5.03 14.50 11.80
N ASP A 150 -5.87 13.58 12.24
CA ASP A 150 -6.73 12.79 11.34
C ASP A 150 -7.78 13.67 10.64
N GLN A 151 -8.39 14.62 11.35
CA GLN A 151 -9.33 15.58 10.75
C GLN A 151 -8.64 16.52 9.76
N PHE A 152 -7.44 16.99 10.09
CA PHE A 152 -6.66 17.85 9.20
C PHE A 152 -6.24 17.10 7.94
N CYS A 153 -5.71 15.88 8.06
CA CYS A 153 -5.36 15.04 6.91
C CYS A 153 -6.57 14.81 6.01
N ARG A 154 -7.74 14.53 6.60
CA ARG A 154 -8.99 14.40 5.86
C ARG A 154 -9.33 15.69 5.11
N PHE A 155 -9.44 16.81 5.83
CA PHE A 155 -9.79 18.10 5.25
C PHE A 155 -8.84 18.47 4.12
N PHE A 156 -7.54 18.44 4.39
CA PHE A 156 -6.53 18.92 3.46
C PHE A 156 -6.37 18.00 2.25
N CYS A 157 -6.50 16.68 2.42
CA CYS A 157 -6.55 15.75 1.28
C CYS A 157 -7.69 16.12 0.31
N HIS A 158 -8.89 16.42 0.82
CA HIS A 158 -10.01 16.80 -0.05
C HIS A 158 -9.79 18.17 -0.72
N VAL A 159 -9.13 19.11 -0.04
CA VAL A 159 -8.74 20.39 -0.64
C VAL A 159 -7.78 20.15 -1.80
N VAL A 160 -6.69 19.41 -1.61
CA VAL A 160 -5.69 19.19 -2.67
C VAL A 160 -6.23 18.35 -3.82
N LEU A 161 -7.15 17.40 -3.57
CA LEU A 161 -7.88 16.70 -4.62
C LEU A 161 -8.75 17.65 -5.45
N THR A 162 -9.38 18.63 -4.81
CA THR A 162 -10.15 19.66 -5.51
C THR A 162 -9.22 20.53 -6.37
N LEU A 163 -8.06 20.92 -5.85
CA LEU A 163 -7.05 21.66 -6.62
C LEU A 163 -6.56 20.87 -7.83
N LEU A 164 -6.34 19.56 -7.67
CA LEU A 164 -5.97 18.65 -8.76
C LEU A 164 -7.07 18.60 -9.83
N GLN A 165 -8.34 18.44 -9.44
CA GLN A 165 -9.48 18.43 -10.38
C GLN A 165 -9.64 19.75 -11.14
N LEU A 166 -9.34 20.88 -10.48
CA LEU A 166 -9.32 22.20 -11.08
C LEU A 166 -8.07 22.47 -11.92
N LYS A 167 -7.12 21.52 -12.00
CA LYS A 167 -5.83 21.63 -12.70
C LYS A 167 -4.96 22.78 -12.19
N LEU A 168 -5.04 23.05 -10.89
CA LEU A 168 -4.23 24.06 -10.21
C LEU A 168 -2.91 23.50 -9.66
N ILE A 169 -2.82 22.17 -9.55
CA ILE A 169 -1.62 21.42 -9.18
C ILE A 169 -1.55 20.14 -10.03
N GLU A 170 -0.38 19.50 -10.06
CA GLU A 170 -0.15 18.23 -10.76
C GLU A 170 -0.10 17.05 -9.79
N ASN A 171 -0.43 15.84 -10.28
CA ASN A 171 -0.41 14.62 -9.47
C ASN A 171 1.00 14.02 -9.28
N GLU A 172 1.99 14.48 -10.06
CA GLU A 172 3.41 14.13 -9.87
C GLU A 172 4.06 14.94 -8.74
N PHE A 173 3.36 15.95 -8.22
CA PHE A 173 3.88 16.80 -7.16
C PHE A 173 4.05 16.02 -5.85
N GLU A 174 5.28 15.96 -5.36
CA GLU A 174 5.65 15.12 -4.22
C GLU A 174 4.88 15.47 -2.92
N PRO A 175 4.72 16.75 -2.53
CA PRO A 175 3.87 17.13 -1.39
C PRO A 175 2.41 16.66 -1.51
N PHE A 176 1.85 16.65 -2.73
CA PHE A 176 0.50 16.12 -2.96
C PHE A 176 0.44 14.62 -2.64
N ARG A 177 1.41 13.84 -3.11
CA ARG A 177 1.53 12.40 -2.79
C ARG A 177 1.61 12.18 -1.28
N ILE A 178 2.46 12.93 -0.59
CA ILE A 178 2.65 12.80 0.87
C ILE A 178 1.33 13.03 1.62
N ILE A 179 0.55 14.05 1.26
CA ILE A 179 -0.74 14.34 1.90
C ILE A 179 -1.74 13.19 1.69
N VAL A 180 -1.81 12.65 0.48
CA VAL A 180 -2.69 11.51 0.16
C VAL A 180 -2.26 10.27 0.93
N GLU A 181 -0.96 9.97 1.02
CA GLU A 181 -0.44 8.83 1.78
C GLU A 181 -0.73 8.94 3.28
N HIS A 182 -0.59 10.13 3.87
CA HIS A 182 -0.98 10.36 5.25
C HIS A 182 -2.48 10.11 5.45
N TYR A 183 -3.33 10.57 4.53
CA TYR A 183 -4.76 10.30 4.64
C TYR A 183 -5.11 8.82 4.43
N LEU A 184 -4.44 8.11 3.53
CA LEU A 184 -4.56 6.66 3.38
C LEU A 184 -4.19 5.94 4.68
N ALA A 185 -3.12 6.35 5.36
CA ALA A 185 -2.75 5.81 6.66
C ALA A 185 -3.85 6.06 7.73
N VAL A 186 -4.54 7.22 7.68
CA VAL A 186 -5.72 7.49 8.53
C VAL A 186 -6.87 6.54 8.20
N LEU A 187 -7.17 6.31 6.92
CA LEU A 187 -8.24 5.39 6.50
C LEU A 187 -7.94 3.95 6.92
N SER A 188 -6.68 3.51 6.85
CA SER A 188 -6.25 2.16 7.27
C SER A 188 -6.44 1.87 8.75
N LYS A 189 -6.65 2.89 9.60
CA LYS A 189 -7.02 2.69 11.03
C LYS A 189 -8.38 2.03 11.21
N ASN A 190 -9.27 2.11 10.23
CA ASN A 190 -10.62 1.55 10.31
C ASN A 190 -10.94 0.73 9.06
N ARG A 191 -11.03 -0.60 9.22
CA ARG A 191 -11.28 -1.57 8.15
C ARG A 191 -12.52 -1.25 7.30
N ARG A 192 -13.53 -0.55 7.85
CA ARG A 192 -14.72 -0.09 7.10
C ARG A 192 -14.38 0.85 5.92
N HIS A 193 -13.20 1.46 5.93
CA HIS A 193 -12.75 2.34 4.87
C HIS A 193 -11.86 1.67 3.83
N LEU A 194 -11.61 0.35 3.94
CA LEU A 194 -10.77 -0.41 3.01
C LEU A 194 -11.15 -0.15 1.54
N LEU A 195 -12.44 -0.28 1.21
CA LEU A 195 -12.94 -0.11 -0.16
C LEU A 195 -13.00 1.36 -0.63
N LEU A 196 -12.75 2.33 0.25
CA LEU A 196 -12.62 3.74 -0.13
C LEU A 196 -11.20 4.08 -0.58
N GLN A 197 -10.19 3.33 -0.12
CA GLN A 197 -8.78 3.63 -0.39
C GLN A 197 -8.42 3.66 -1.89
N PRO A 198 -8.93 2.73 -2.75
CA PRO A 198 -8.65 2.75 -4.17
C PRO A 198 -8.98 4.07 -4.86
N PHE A 199 -10.08 4.74 -4.45
CA PHE A 199 -10.47 6.04 -5.01
C PHE A 199 -9.36 7.09 -4.85
N TYR A 200 -8.73 7.15 -3.67
CA TYR A 200 -7.67 8.11 -3.37
C TYR A 200 -6.36 7.74 -4.06
N ILE A 201 -6.00 6.45 -4.08
CA ILE A 201 -4.82 5.95 -4.78
C ILE A 201 -4.92 6.23 -6.28
N GLY A 202 -6.12 6.10 -6.85
CA GLY A 202 -6.40 6.38 -8.26
C GLY A 202 -6.04 7.82 -8.68
N GLN A 203 -5.94 8.76 -7.74
CA GLN A 203 -5.58 10.17 -7.97
C GLN A 203 -4.07 10.41 -8.05
N LEU A 204 -3.26 9.45 -7.58
CA LEU A 204 -1.80 9.54 -7.60
C LEU A 204 -1.24 9.36 -9.02
N SER A 205 0.04 9.67 -9.21
CA SER A 205 0.77 9.35 -10.44
C SER A 205 0.82 7.84 -10.68
N SER A 206 0.84 7.42 -11.95
CA SER A 206 0.78 5.99 -12.34
C SER A 206 1.90 5.16 -11.72
N SER A 207 3.10 5.73 -11.59
CA SER A 207 4.27 5.05 -11.04
C SER A 207 4.15 4.64 -9.56
N LYS A 208 3.17 5.18 -8.82
CA LYS A 208 3.03 4.95 -7.38
C LYS A 208 1.77 4.18 -6.98
N LYS A 209 0.76 4.12 -7.86
CA LYS A 209 -0.53 3.48 -7.53
C LYS A 209 -0.36 2.03 -7.08
N SER A 210 0.32 1.23 -7.91
CA SER A 210 0.51 -0.20 -7.68
C SER A 210 1.35 -0.47 -6.43
N GLU A 211 2.40 0.31 -6.21
CA GLU A 211 3.29 0.18 -5.04
C GLU A 211 2.53 0.44 -3.72
N ILE A 212 1.74 1.51 -3.67
CA ILE A 212 1.00 1.89 -2.46
C ILE A 212 -0.14 0.91 -2.22
N TYR A 213 -0.86 0.53 -3.27
CA TYR A 213 -1.99 -0.39 -3.12
C TYR A 213 -1.55 -1.78 -2.69
N ALA A 214 -0.42 -2.28 -3.21
CA ALA A 214 0.16 -3.56 -2.78
C ALA A 214 0.44 -3.59 -1.27
N LYS A 215 0.95 -2.49 -0.69
CA LYS A 215 1.16 -2.37 0.77
C LYS A 215 -0.14 -2.46 1.56
N ILE A 216 -1.22 -1.87 1.06
CA ILE A 216 -2.54 -1.92 1.70
C ILE A 216 -3.14 -3.33 1.62
N LEU A 217 -3.01 -4.00 0.46
CA LEU A 217 -3.52 -5.36 0.27
C LEU A 217 -2.83 -6.40 1.14
N GLN A 218 -1.61 -6.11 1.63
CA GLN A 218 -0.88 -7.00 2.54
C GLN A 218 -1.67 -7.33 3.82
N ASP A 219 -2.48 -6.38 4.31
CA ASP A 219 -3.27 -6.54 5.53
C ASP A 219 -4.64 -7.21 5.29
N VAL A 220 -4.99 -7.53 4.03
CA VAL A 220 -6.30 -8.07 3.65
C VAL A 220 -6.29 -9.61 3.64
N THR A 221 -6.87 -10.19 4.68
CA THR A 221 -6.92 -11.65 4.88
C THR A 221 -8.21 -12.30 4.38
N GLU A 222 -9.34 -11.59 4.40
CA GLU A 222 -10.67 -12.19 4.18
C GLU A 222 -10.98 -12.34 2.69
N PRO A 223 -11.34 -13.55 2.19
CA PRO A 223 -11.57 -13.80 0.77
C PRO A 223 -12.63 -12.89 0.12
N GLU A 224 -13.71 -12.59 0.85
CA GLU A 224 -14.78 -11.71 0.36
C GLU A 224 -14.29 -10.27 0.13
N GLU A 225 -13.40 -9.78 1.00
CA GLU A 225 -12.79 -8.46 0.85
C GLU A 225 -11.81 -8.40 -0.31
N ARG A 226 -11.10 -9.51 -0.59
CA ARG A 226 -10.14 -9.57 -1.69
C ARG A 226 -10.78 -9.32 -3.05
N TYR A 227 -11.90 -9.99 -3.34
CA TYR A 227 -12.65 -9.77 -4.59
C TYR A 227 -13.10 -8.32 -4.74
N ALA A 228 -13.65 -7.74 -3.66
CA ALA A 228 -14.03 -6.33 -3.67
C ALA A 228 -12.82 -5.43 -3.92
N CYS A 229 -11.70 -5.64 -3.23
CA CYS A 229 -10.48 -4.87 -3.43
C CYS A 229 -9.99 -4.91 -4.89
N LEU A 230 -9.97 -6.09 -5.54
CA LEU A 230 -9.60 -6.19 -6.96
C LEU A 230 -10.50 -5.30 -7.83
N ASN A 231 -11.82 -5.46 -7.71
CA ASN A 231 -12.78 -4.71 -8.52
C ASN A 231 -12.74 -3.19 -8.29
N TYR A 232 -12.60 -2.75 -7.02
CA TYR A 232 -12.47 -1.32 -6.71
C TYR A 232 -11.13 -0.75 -7.16
N GLY A 233 -10.05 -1.54 -7.11
CA GLY A 233 -8.73 -1.18 -7.64
C GLY A 233 -8.75 -0.95 -9.15
N GLU A 234 -9.32 -1.90 -9.91
CA GLU A 234 -9.50 -1.78 -11.37
C GLU A 234 -10.34 -0.56 -11.74
N THR A 235 -11.47 -0.35 -11.03
CA THR A 235 -12.35 0.80 -11.26
C THR A 235 -11.64 2.14 -11.02
N ALA A 236 -10.67 2.17 -10.09
CA ALA A 236 -9.84 3.34 -9.81
C ALA A 236 -8.68 3.53 -10.80
N GLY A 237 -8.54 2.64 -11.79
CA GLY A 237 -7.46 2.68 -12.78
C GLY A 237 -6.09 2.35 -12.17
N ILE A 238 -6.07 1.43 -11.20
CA ILE A 238 -4.84 0.84 -10.66
C ILE A 238 -4.52 -0.41 -11.47
N ASP A 239 -3.24 -0.58 -11.87
CA ASP A 239 -2.80 -1.80 -12.53
C ASP A 239 -2.75 -2.94 -11.50
N MET A 240 -3.81 -3.74 -11.47
CA MET A 240 -3.92 -4.84 -10.53
C MET A 240 -2.94 -5.97 -10.81
N SER A 241 -2.53 -6.20 -12.06
CA SER A 241 -1.53 -7.22 -12.39
C SER A 241 -0.18 -6.86 -11.79
N GLU A 242 0.26 -5.61 -11.98
CA GLU A 242 1.48 -5.08 -11.37
C GLU A 242 1.37 -5.05 -9.84
N THR A 243 0.22 -4.61 -9.31
CA THR A 243 -0.03 -4.54 -7.86
C THR A 243 0.11 -5.91 -7.18
N LEU A 244 -0.50 -6.95 -7.75
CA LEU A 244 -0.43 -8.31 -7.21
C LEU A 244 0.99 -8.88 -7.32
N SER A 245 1.72 -8.57 -8.39
CA SER A 245 3.13 -8.93 -8.53
C SER A 245 3.97 -8.28 -7.42
N LEU A 246 3.83 -6.97 -7.19
CA LEU A 246 4.51 -6.24 -6.12
C LEU A 246 4.16 -6.77 -4.72
N LEU A 247 2.89 -7.13 -4.49
CA LEU A 247 2.44 -7.76 -3.23
C LEU A 247 3.15 -9.09 -3.00
N LEU A 248 3.25 -9.95 -4.02
CA LEU A 248 3.94 -11.24 -3.91
C LEU A 248 5.44 -11.07 -3.67
N HIS A 249 6.12 -10.25 -4.48
CA HIS A 249 7.55 -10.01 -4.34
C HIS A 249 7.88 -9.36 -2.99
N GLY A 250 7.05 -8.43 -2.51
CA GLY A 250 7.17 -7.84 -1.18
C GLY A 250 7.01 -8.88 -0.06
N THR A 251 6.03 -9.79 -0.19
CA THR A 251 5.81 -10.88 0.76
C THR A 251 7.01 -11.82 0.84
N ILE A 252 7.60 -12.18 -0.31
CA ILE A 252 8.78 -13.05 -0.39
C ILE A 252 10.02 -12.33 0.17
N ALA A 253 10.23 -11.06 -0.18
CA ALA A 253 11.38 -10.28 0.28
C ALA A 253 11.38 -10.08 1.80
N GLN A 254 10.22 -9.80 2.41
CA GLN A 254 10.10 -9.67 3.87
C GLN A 254 10.42 -10.98 4.62
N LYS A 255 10.25 -12.12 3.96
CA LYS A 255 10.46 -13.47 4.53
C LYS A 255 11.80 -14.08 4.13
N ALA A 256 12.57 -13.40 3.29
CA ALA A 256 13.89 -13.87 2.91
C ALA A 256 14.81 -13.87 4.15
N PRO A 257 15.58 -14.94 4.39
CA PRO A 257 16.45 -15.02 5.55
C PRO A 257 17.50 -13.89 5.50
N THR A 258 17.67 -13.16 6.60
CA THR A 258 18.56 -11.99 6.72
C THR A 258 20.05 -12.33 6.53
N SER A 259 20.39 -13.62 6.62
CA SER A 259 21.68 -14.17 6.21
C SER A 259 21.41 -15.26 5.16
N PRO A 260 22.14 -15.30 4.04
CA PRO A 260 22.10 -16.48 3.18
C PRO A 260 22.53 -17.66 4.05
N ALA A 261 21.60 -18.56 4.37
CA ALA A 261 21.98 -19.83 4.96
C ALA A 261 22.99 -20.44 3.99
N THR A 262 24.17 -20.81 4.48
CA THR A 262 25.19 -21.48 3.69
C THR A 262 24.64 -22.86 3.32
N LEU A 263 23.81 -22.92 2.29
CA LEU A 263 23.30 -24.17 1.74
C LEU A 263 24.53 -24.96 1.29
N VAL A 264 24.86 -26.01 2.04
CA VAL A 264 25.91 -26.93 1.65
C VAL A 264 25.52 -27.46 0.28
N SER A 265 26.37 -27.27 -0.72
CA SER A 265 26.03 -27.64 -2.09
C SER A 265 25.60 -29.11 -2.18
N VAL A 266 24.57 -29.40 -2.99
CA VAL A 266 24.05 -30.76 -3.22
C VAL A 266 25.17 -31.79 -3.44
N PRO A 267 26.22 -31.52 -4.25
CA PRO A 267 27.33 -32.46 -4.46
C PRO A 267 28.11 -32.80 -3.17
N GLN A 268 28.29 -31.83 -2.28
CA GLN A 268 29.00 -32.03 -1.01
C GLN A 268 28.18 -32.84 0.00
N ARG A 269 26.84 -32.76 -0.05
CA ARG A 269 25.96 -33.61 0.79
C ARG A 269 25.84 -35.02 0.26
N LEU A 270 25.70 -35.17 -1.06
CA LEU A 270 25.72 -36.47 -1.73
C LEU A 270 27.05 -37.22 -1.47
N ALA A 271 28.18 -36.51 -1.44
CA ALA A 271 29.48 -37.09 -1.08
C ALA A 271 29.54 -37.60 0.37
N LYS A 272 28.67 -37.11 1.26
CA LYS A 272 28.50 -37.60 2.64
C LYS A 272 27.40 -38.66 2.78
N GLY A 273 26.80 -39.11 1.67
CA GLY A 273 25.72 -40.10 1.66
C GLY A 273 24.35 -39.55 2.11
N GLN A 274 24.21 -38.22 2.25
CA GLN A 274 22.93 -37.59 2.57
C GLN A 274 22.17 -37.31 1.26
N LEU A 275 21.25 -38.24 0.90
CA LEU A 275 20.37 -38.10 -0.27
C LEU A 275 19.37 -36.96 -0.12
N TYR A 276 18.92 -36.71 1.11
CA TYR A 276 18.01 -35.64 1.47
C TYR A 276 18.61 -34.86 2.63
N PRO A 277 18.31 -33.55 2.79
CA PRO A 277 18.61 -32.86 4.03
C PRO A 277 17.97 -33.63 5.19
N ASP A 278 18.68 -33.86 6.29
CA ASP A 278 18.10 -34.45 7.52
C ASP A 278 17.04 -33.52 8.15
N ASP A 279 16.83 -32.35 7.55
CA ASP A 279 16.08 -31.24 8.11
C ASP A 279 14.59 -31.31 7.75
N SER A 280 13.77 -30.88 8.72
CA SER A 280 12.32 -30.88 8.63
C SER A 280 11.74 -30.11 7.43
N SER A 281 12.51 -29.20 6.84
CA SER A 281 12.10 -28.27 5.78
C SER A 281 11.83 -28.93 4.42
N TYR A 282 12.39 -30.10 4.13
CA TYR A 282 12.13 -30.79 2.85
C TYR A 282 10.69 -31.29 2.77
N TRP A 283 10.16 -31.79 3.90
CA TRP A 283 8.86 -32.45 4.02
C TRP A 283 7.78 -31.59 4.71
N ILE A 284 8.15 -30.51 5.40
CA ILE A 284 7.22 -29.64 6.12
C ILE A 284 7.02 -28.32 5.36
N VAL A 285 5.75 -27.99 5.12
CA VAL A 285 5.36 -26.65 4.67
C VAL A 285 5.35 -25.72 5.88
N SER A 286 6.22 -24.71 5.90
CA SER A 286 6.30 -23.79 7.03
C SER A 286 5.14 -22.77 7.01
N GLN A 287 4.91 -22.09 8.13
CA GLN A 287 3.91 -21.02 8.19
C GLN A 287 4.27 -19.85 7.26
N GLU A 288 5.57 -19.58 7.09
CA GLU A 288 6.04 -18.58 6.12
C GLU A 288 5.70 -18.99 4.69
N ASP A 289 5.92 -20.26 4.33
CA ASP A 289 5.61 -20.77 2.99
C ASP A 289 4.09 -20.70 2.72
N CYS A 290 3.26 -21.06 3.72
CA CYS A 290 1.79 -20.93 3.64
C CYS A 290 1.34 -19.50 3.34
N SER A 291 2.01 -18.48 3.90
CA SER A 291 1.64 -17.09 3.63
C SER A 291 2.04 -16.60 2.23
N ILE A 292 3.15 -17.09 1.65
CA ILE A 292 3.49 -16.82 0.25
C ILE A 292 2.43 -17.43 -0.67
N MET A 293 2.03 -18.67 -0.38
CA MET A 293 0.94 -19.34 -1.09
C MET A 293 -0.41 -18.64 -0.91
N ASP A 294 -0.67 -18.06 0.26
CA ASP A 294 -1.90 -17.31 0.49
C ASP A 294 -1.95 -16.03 -0.35
N THR A 295 -0.80 -15.41 -0.61
CA THR A 295 -0.67 -14.31 -1.57
C THR A 295 -0.92 -14.77 -3.02
N LEU A 296 -0.47 -15.96 -3.40
CA LEU A 296 -0.77 -16.51 -4.74
C LEU A 296 -2.27 -16.66 -5.02
N LYS A 297 -3.08 -16.87 -3.97
CA LYS A 297 -4.54 -16.98 -4.12
C LYS A 297 -5.19 -15.71 -4.68
N TRP A 298 -4.56 -14.53 -4.55
CA TRP A 298 -5.10 -13.31 -5.17
C TRP A 298 -5.26 -13.44 -6.68
N PHE A 299 -4.31 -14.10 -7.36
CA PHE A 299 -4.37 -14.33 -8.80
C PHE A 299 -5.43 -15.37 -9.22
N LEU A 300 -6.02 -16.09 -8.26
CA LEU A 300 -7.01 -17.14 -8.50
C LEU A 300 -8.44 -16.68 -8.22
N ILE A 301 -8.62 -15.43 -7.78
CA ILE A 301 -9.93 -14.87 -7.44
C ILE A 301 -10.73 -14.53 -8.69
N ASP A 302 -10.06 -13.93 -9.68
CA ASP A 302 -10.66 -13.52 -10.94
C ASP A 302 -9.97 -14.26 -12.09
N GLU A 303 -10.80 -14.79 -12.98
CA GLU A 303 -10.39 -15.52 -14.17
C GLU A 303 -9.46 -14.72 -15.09
N ASN A 304 -9.58 -13.38 -15.08
CA ASN A 304 -8.75 -12.47 -15.87
C ASN A 304 -7.24 -12.55 -15.53
N TYR A 305 -6.88 -13.11 -14.38
CA TYR A 305 -5.49 -13.25 -13.93
C TYR A 305 -4.90 -14.64 -14.14
N ALA A 306 -5.55 -15.54 -14.91
CA ALA A 306 -5.08 -16.92 -15.07
C ALA A 306 -3.66 -17.01 -15.66
N ALA A 307 -3.32 -16.21 -16.67
CA ALA A 307 -1.96 -16.13 -17.22
C ALA A 307 -0.94 -15.67 -16.15
N ALA A 308 -1.26 -14.62 -15.41
CA ALA A 308 -0.43 -14.12 -14.32
C ALA A 308 -0.29 -15.16 -13.19
N ALA A 309 -1.34 -15.92 -12.87
CA ALA A 309 -1.30 -16.99 -11.87
C ALA A 309 -0.27 -18.07 -12.25
N VAL A 310 -0.27 -18.53 -13.50
CA VAL A 310 0.72 -19.51 -14.00
C VAL A 310 2.14 -19.00 -13.81
N ILE A 311 2.43 -17.77 -14.25
CA ILE A 311 3.78 -17.18 -14.17
C ILE A 311 4.25 -17.05 -12.72
N HIS A 312 3.40 -16.51 -11.84
CA HIS A 312 3.77 -16.24 -10.45
C HIS A 312 3.81 -17.52 -9.60
N VAL A 313 2.95 -18.51 -9.87
CA VAL A 313 3.05 -19.83 -9.25
C VAL A 313 4.37 -20.50 -9.66
N LEU A 314 4.72 -20.49 -10.96
CA LEU A 314 5.99 -21.06 -11.41
C LEU A 314 7.18 -20.36 -10.76
N TYR A 315 7.15 -19.04 -10.64
CA TYR A 315 8.17 -18.27 -9.93
C TYR A 315 8.32 -18.75 -8.47
N VAL A 316 7.22 -18.93 -7.75
CA VAL A 316 7.24 -19.44 -6.35
C VAL A 316 7.70 -20.89 -6.26
N VAL A 317 7.29 -21.75 -7.21
CA VAL A 317 7.74 -23.14 -7.31
C VAL A 317 9.26 -23.19 -7.47
N ARG A 318 9.82 -22.44 -8.44
CA ARG A 318 11.27 -22.30 -8.61
C ARG A 318 11.94 -21.76 -7.35
N HIS A 319 11.36 -20.76 -6.70
CA HIS A 319 11.88 -20.19 -5.45
C HIS A 319 11.98 -21.24 -4.33
N PHE A 320 10.95 -22.06 -4.13
CA PHE A 320 10.97 -23.13 -3.13
C PHE A 320 11.92 -24.28 -3.49
N ILE A 321 12.01 -24.64 -4.77
CA ILE A 321 12.94 -25.69 -5.24
C ILE A 321 14.40 -25.28 -5.02
N LEU A 322 14.74 -24.01 -5.28
CA LEU A 322 16.07 -23.48 -5.01
C LEU A 322 16.43 -23.49 -3.51
N GLN A 323 15.43 -23.47 -2.63
CA GLN A 323 15.57 -23.62 -1.18
C GLN A 323 15.44 -25.07 -0.70
N GLU A 324 15.30 -26.03 -1.61
CA GLU A 324 15.09 -27.46 -1.32
C GLU A 324 13.81 -27.74 -0.49
N LYS A 325 12.80 -26.87 -0.61
CA LYS A 325 11.49 -26.99 0.04
C LYS A 325 10.48 -27.67 -0.88
N PHE A 326 10.67 -28.97 -1.11
CA PHE A 326 9.89 -29.73 -2.09
C PHE A 326 8.40 -29.84 -1.73
N ALA A 327 8.06 -30.02 -0.45
CA ALA A 327 6.66 -30.04 -0.01
C ALA A 327 5.94 -28.72 -0.30
N SER A 328 6.60 -27.58 -0.06
CA SER A 328 6.05 -26.24 -0.33
C SER A 328 5.90 -25.99 -1.83
N ALA A 329 6.90 -26.37 -2.64
CA ALA A 329 6.82 -26.30 -4.10
C ALA A 329 5.64 -27.11 -4.65
N LYS A 330 5.47 -28.35 -4.19
CA LYS A 330 4.36 -29.23 -4.60
C LYS A 330 3.00 -28.63 -4.22
N THR A 331 2.90 -28.04 -3.01
CA THR A 331 1.65 -27.45 -2.52
C THR A 331 1.32 -26.14 -3.24
N ALA A 332 2.32 -25.34 -3.60
CA ALA A 332 2.13 -24.15 -4.44
C ALA A 332 1.64 -24.54 -5.85
N LEU A 333 2.23 -25.57 -6.45
CA LEU A 333 1.82 -26.07 -7.76
C LEU A 333 0.39 -26.59 -7.75
N SER A 334 -0.07 -27.22 -6.66
CA SER A 334 -1.45 -27.73 -6.57
C SER A 334 -2.52 -26.63 -6.47
N LEU A 335 -2.13 -25.36 -6.38
CA LEU A 335 -3.07 -24.23 -6.52
C LEU A 335 -3.58 -24.08 -7.96
N LEU A 336 -2.80 -24.54 -8.95
CA LEU A 336 -3.21 -24.50 -10.36
C LEU A 336 -4.03 -25.75 -10.70
N THR A 337 -5.31 -25.55 -10.96
CA THR A 337 -6.18 -26.60 -11.52
C THR A 337 -6.00 -26.68 -13.03
N ALA A 338 -6.38 -27.80 -13.64
CA ALA A 338 -6.39 -27.94 -15.09
C ALA A 338 -7.19 -26.83 -15.79
N GLU A 339 -8.29 -26.39 -15.17
CA GLU A 339 -9.12 -25.30 -15.69
C GLU A 339 -8.39 -23.96 -15.72
N VAL A 340 -7.62 -23.65 -14.67
CA VAL A 340 -6.80 -22.42 -14.61
C VAL A 340 -5.72 -22.45 -15.69
N ILE A 341 -5.05 -23.60 -15.88
CA ILE A 341 -4.00 -23.77 -16.89
C ILE A 341 -4.56 -23.60 -18.31
N GLU A 342 -5.69 -24.23 -18.62
CA GLU A 342 -6.32 -24.10 -19.95
C GLU A 342 -6.76 -22.67 -20.23
N ARG A 343 -7.34 -21.99 -19.23
CA ARG A 343 -7.70 -20.57 -19.35
C ARG A 343 -6.47 -19.67 -19.53
N ALA A 344 -5.39 -19.96 -18.82
CA ALA A 344 -4.11 -19.25 -18.97
C ALA A 344 -3.55 -19.40 -20.39
N LYS A 345 -3.57 -20.62 -20.97
CA LYS A 345 -3.15 -20.86 -22.37
C LYS A 345 -3.93 -19.97 -23.34
N VAL A 346 -5.26 -19.86 -23.16
CA VAL A 346 -6.11 -18.99 -23.99
C VAL A 346 -5.71 -17.53 -23.86
N GLN A 347 -5.51 -17.04 -22.63
CA GLN A 347 -5.09 -15.64 -22.38
C GLN A 347 -3.71 -15.34 -22.97
N ILE A 348 -2.75 -16.23 -22.75
CA ILE A 348 -1.38 -16.09 -23.26
C ILE A 348 -1.39 -15.98 -24.79
N CYS A 349 -2.21 -16.77 -25.50
CA CYS A 349 -2.33 -16.69 -26.96
C CYS A 349 -2.84 -15.34 -27.49
N LEU A 350 -3.41 -14.48 -26.64
CA LEU A 350 -3.88 -13.14 -27.00
C LEU A 350 -2.82 -12.05 -26.81
N GLU A 351 -1.67 -12.38 -26.23
CA GLU A 351 -0.57 -11.45 -25.99
C GLU A 351 0.31 -11.23 -27.23
N ASP A 352 1.29 -10.34 -27.12
CA ASP A 352 2.30 -10.12 -28.16
C ASP A 352 3.16 -11.38 -28.37
N ILE A 353 3.47 -11.70 -29.63
CA ILE A 353 4.16 -12.94 -30.05
C ILE A 353 5.39 -13.31 -29.18
N PRO A 354 6.29 -12.38 -28.82
CA PRO A 354 7.44 -12.72 -27.97
C PRO A 354 7.04 -13.17 -26.56
N LEU A 355 6.00 -12.55 -25.98
CA LEU A 355 5.46 -12.90 -24.67
C LEU A 355 4.73 -14.24 -24.70
N VAL A 356 3.99 -14.50 -25.78
CA VAL A 356 3.31 -15.80 -26.02
C VAL A 356 4.30 -16.95 -25.88
N GLN A 357 5.45 -16.87 -26.56
CA GLN A 357 6.45 -17.93 -26.50
C GLN A 357 6.97 -18.12 -25.08
N GLN A 358 7.39 -17.04 -24.43
CA GLN A 358 7.94 -17.09 -23.08
C GLN A 358 6.92 -17.65 -22.05
N HIS A 359 5.67 -17.23 -22.13
CA HIS A 359 4.64 -17.65 -21.20
C HIS A 359 4.15 -19.09 -21.49
N MET A 360 4.14 -19.54 -22.74
CA MET A 360 3.87 -20.94 -23.08
C MET A 360 5.00 -21.87 -22.61
N GLU A 361 6.26 -21.43 -22.64
CA GLU A 361 7.37 -22.17 -22.03
C GLU A 361 7.17 -22.32 -20.51
N ALA A 362 6.66 -21.28 -19.84
CA ALA A 362 6.30 -21.36 -18.42
C ALA A 362 5.15 -22.37 -18.16
N VAL A 363 4.16 -22.44 -19.05
CA VAL A 363 3.09 -23.45 -18.97
C VAL A 363 3.67 -24.86 -19.10
N ASN A 364 4.54 -25.09 -20.08
CA ASN A 364 5.19 -26.39 -20.27
C ASN A 364 5.99 -26.80 -19.03
N GLU A 365 6.75 -25.87 -18.44
CA GLU A 365 7.50 -26.17 -17.22
C GLU A 365 6.58 -26.50 -16.01
N ILE A 366 5.41 -25.88 -15.92
CA ILE A 366 4.41 -26.25 -14.90
C ILE A 366 3.94 -27.69 -15.11
N GLU A 367 3.67 -28.10 -16.35
CA GLU A 367 3.30 -29.46 -16.70
C GLU A 367 4.44 -30.44 -16.37
N ASP A 368 5.69 -30.10 -16.71
CA ASP A 368 6.88 -30.88 -16.38
C ASP A 368 7.05 -31.06 -14.86
N TRP A 369 6.88 -29.98 -14.07
CA TRP A 369 6.92 -30.07 -12.61
C TRP A 369 5.79 -30.94 -12.06
N HIS A 370 4.60 -30.90 -12.68
CA HIS A 370 3.48 -31.73 -12.28
C HIS A 370 3.80 -33.21 -12.48
N GLU A 371 4.34 -33.57 -13.65
CA GLU A 371 4.79 -34.93 -13.95
C GLU A 371 5.90 -35.37 -12.98
N TYR A 372 6.89 -34.51 -12.73
CA TYR A 372 7.97 -34.78 -11.78
C TYR A 372 7.45 -35.09 -10.37
N PHE A 373 6.57 -34.25 -9.81
CA PHE A 373 6.03 -34.46 -8.46
C PHE A 373 5.11 -35.68 -8.39
N MET A 374 4.44 -36.03 -9.49
CA MET A 374 3.67 -37.26 -9.59
C MET A 374 4.56 -38.50 -9.59
N ALA A 375 5.61 -38.53 -10.41
CA ALA A 375 6.60 -39.59 -10.44
C ALA A 375 7.32 -39.75 -9.10
N HIS A 376 7.74 -38.65 -8.48
CA HIS A 376 8.35 -38.65 -7.15
C HIS A 376 7.40 -39.26 -6.10
N GLY A 377 6.12 -38.89 -6.10
CA GLY A 377 5.13 -39.45 -5.18
C GLY A 377 4.87 -40.95 -5.41
N GLN A 378 4.96 -41.44 -6.65
CA GLN A 378 4.89 -42.87 -6.95
C GLN A 378 6.13 -43.62 -6.46
N PHE A 379 7.32 -43.04 -6.64
CA PHE A 379 8.57 -43.58 -6.12
C PHE A 379 8.58 -43.64 -4.59
N GLU A 380 8.12 -42.61 -3.89
CA GLU A 380 8.01 -42.62 -2.42
C GLU A 380 7.11 -43.75 -1.92
N LYS A 381 5.94 -43.92 -2.55
CA LYS A 381 5.05 -45.06 -2.24
C LYS A 381 5.78 -46.38 -2.47
N TRP A 382 6.40 -46.56 -3.64
CA TRP A 382 7.16 -47.77 -3.93
C TRP A 382 8.26 -48.03 -2.89
N SER A 383 9.03 -46.99 -2.52
CA SER A 383 10.12 -47.06 -1.53
C SER A 383 9.61 -47.47 -0.16
N GLU A 384 8.46 -46.92 0.28
CA GLU A 384 7.82 -47.32 1.53
C GLU A 384 7.38 -48.80 1.50
N TYR A 385 6.75 -49.24 0.42
CA TYR A 385 6.39 -50.66 0.22
C TYR A 385 7.62 -51.57 0.21
N TYR A 386 8.73 -51.11 -0.38
CA TYR A 386 9.94 -51.90 -0.50
C TYR A 386 10.77 -51.97 0.79
N HIS A 387 10.86 -50.89 1.55
CA HIS A 387 11.71 -50.80 2.74
C HIS A 387 10.97 -51.07 4.04
N LYS A 388 9.70 -50.64 4.19
CA LYS A 388 8.94 -50.78 5.45
C LYS A 388 8.01 -51.99 5.47
N ILE A 389 7.41 -52.33 4.33
CA ILE A 389 6.38 -53.40 4.23
C ILE A 389 7.01 -54.75 3.87
N LYS A 390 8.27 -54.76 3.43
CA LYS A 390 9.00 -55.99 3.08
C LYS A 390 9.08 -56.94 4.28
N PRO A 391 8.63 -58.21 4.15
CA PRO A 391 8.71 -59.18 5.23
C PRO A 391 10.16 -59.38 5.68
N PRO A 392 10.43 -59.44 7.01
CA PRO A 392 11.78 -59.68 7.52
C PRO A 392 12.33 -61.01 6.99
N THR A 393 13.64 -61.07 6.80
CA THR A 393 14.35 -62.30 6.41
C THR A 393 14.09 -63.40 7.43
N ALA A 394 13.97 -64.65 6.96
CA ALA A 394 13.58 -65.79 7.79
C ALA A 394 14.48 -66.03 9.03
N GLU A 395 15.71 -65.49 8.99
CA GLU A 395 16.72 -65.55 10.07
C GLU A 395 16.47 -64.54 11.20
N MET A 396 15.74 -63.44 10.97
CA MET A 396 15.53 -62.38 11.97
C MET A 396 14.39 -62.64 12.96
N SER A 397 13.71 -63.79 12.86
CA SER A 397 12.62 -64.19 13.78
C SER A 397 13.14 -65.02 14.98
N GLU A 398 14.45 -65.05 15.22
CA GLU A 398 15.10 -65.98 16.16
C GLU A 398 15.08 -65.57 17.65
N THR A 399 14.33 -64.55 18.07
CA THR A 399 14.30 -64.13 19.48
C THR A 399 13.12 -64.65 20.30
N VAL A 400 12.61 -65.84 20.00
CA VAL A 400 11.69 -66.53 20.91
C VAL A 400 12.34 -67.83 21.37
N GLU A 401 12.91 -67.78 22.58
CA GLU A 401 13.17 -68.94 23.41
C GLU A 401 11.95 -69.87 23.35
N ASN A 402 12.08 -71.04 22.73
CA ASN A 402 11.05 -72.05 22.85
C ASN A 402 11.68 -73.44 22.96
N LYS A 403 11.82 -73.88 24.22
CA LYS A 403 12.13 -75.26 24.60
C LYS A 403 10.94 -76.16 24.24
N SER A 404 10.86 -76.64 23.01
CA SER A 404 9.94 -77.75 22.68
C SER A 404 10.65 -79.09 22.93
N SER A 405 10.04 -79.94 23.75
CA SER A 405 10.59 -81.23 24.20
C SER A 405 10.53 -82.35 23.15
N TYR A 406 10.15 -82.08 21.90
CA TYR A 406 9.98 -83.08 20.84
C TYR A 406 10.47 -82.60 19.46
N PRO A 407 11.33 -83.35 18.75
CA PRO A 407 11.91 -82.95 17.45
C PRO A 407 10.91 -82.76 16.32
N GLU A 408 9.82 -83.54 16.29
CA GLU A 408 8.82 -83.50 15.21
C GLU A 408 7.94 -82.25 15.27
N GLU A 409 7.61 -81.78 16.48
CA GLU A 409 6.79 -80.59 16.70
C GLU A 409 7.54 -79.31 16.34
N PHE A 410 8.86 -79.26 16.62
CA PHE A 410 9.75 -78.19 16.18
C PHE A 410 9.84 -78.10 14.65
N GLN A 411 10.02 -79.23 13.96
CA GLN A 411 10.06 -79.28 12.50
C GLN A 411 8.72 -78.87 11.86
N PHE A 412 7.60 -79.19 12.49
CA PHE A 412 6.28 -78.78 12.01
C PHE A 412 6.08 -77.27 12.16
N VAL A 413 6.48 -76.68 13.30
CA VAL A 413 6.42 -75.24 13.55
C VAL A 413 7.34 -74.47 12.59
N GLU A 414 8.56 -74.94 12.35
CA GLU A 414 9.47 -74.34 11.36
C GLU A 414 8.91 -74.39 9.94
N ARG A 415 8.34 -75.53 9.52
CA ARG A 415 7.70 -75.65 8.20
C ARG A 415 6.55 -74.65 8.04
N ARG A 416 5.73 -74.50 9.08
CA ARG A 416 4.60 -73.56 9.07
C ARG A 416 5.06 -72.10 9.05
N LYS A 417 6.14 -71.76 9.78
CA LYS A 417 6.81 -70.44 9.73
C LYS A 417 7.36 -70.15 8.32
N LYS A 418 8.10 -71.10 7.72
CA LYS A 418 8.62 -70.98 6.34
C LYS A 418 7.50 -70.83 5.32
N GLN A 419 6.40 -71.57 5.47
CA GLN A 419 5.25 -71.49 4.56
C GLN A 419 4.51 -70.14 4.69
N LYS A 420 4.32 -69.63 5.92
CA LYS A 420 3.76 -68.31 6.17
C LYS A 420 4.65 -67.20 5.62
N TRP A 421 5.97 -67.29 5.80
CA TRP A 421 6.94 -66.36 5.24
C TRP A 421 6.92 -66.35 3.70
N ARG A 422 6.92 -67.53 3.06
CA ARG A 422 6.79 -67.64 1.59
C ARG A 422 5.51 -67.00 1.09
N LYS A 423 4.38 -67.25 1.77
CA LYS A 423 3.10 -66.62 1.42
C LYS A 423 3.20 -65.09 1.53
N ASN A 424 3.68 -64.58 2.66
CA ASN A 424 3.84 -63.14 2.89
C ASN A 424 4.76 -62.47 1.86
N ILE A 425 5.84 -63.13 1.43
CA ILE A 425 6.72 -62.63 0.37
C ILE A 425 6.05 -62.62 -1.00
N THR A 426 5.21 -63.62 -1.26
CA THR A 426 4.48 -63.72 -2.53
C THR A 426 3.44 -62.61 -2.60
N ASP A 427 2.65 -62.45 -1.53
CA ASP A 427 1.65 -61.39 -1.38
C ASP A 427 2.31 -60.00 -1.44
N TRP A 428 3.47 -59.80 -0.80
CA TRP A 428 4.25 -58.56 -0.89
C TRP A 428 4.74 -58.29 -2.32
N LYS A 429 5.29 -59.28 -3.04
CA LYS A 429 5.72 -59.11 -4.44
C LYS A 429 4.54 -58.74 -5.35
N THR A 430 3.40 -59.40 -5.19
CA THR A 430 2.18 -59.09 -5.96
C THR A 430 1.67 -57.69 -5.65
N SER A 431 1.77 -57.23 -4.39
CA SER A 431 1.40 -55.87 -4.00
C SER A 431 2.41 -54.81 -4.46
N LEU A 432 3.70 -55.16 -4.60
CA LEU A 432 4.75 -54.24 -5.05
C LEU A 432 4.74 -54.04 -6.58
N GLN A 433 4.36 -55.06 -7.34
CA GLN A 433 4.37 -55.05 -8.81
C GLN A 433 3.72 -53.79 -9.44
N PRO A 434 2.47 -53.41 -9.11
CA PRO A 434 1.86 -52.22 -9.69
C PRO A 434 2.60 -50.92 -9.33
N HIS A 435 3.25 -50.85 -8.16
CA HIS A 435 4.08 -49.70 -7.78
C HIS A 435 5.41 -49.66 -8.54
N SER A 436 5.99 -50.82 -8.85
CA SER A 436 7.20 -50.92 -9.68
C SER A 436 6.92 -50.60 -11.15
N ASP A 437 5.79 -51.04 -11.68
CA ASP A 437 5.39 -50.74 -13.06
C ASP A 437 5.10 -49.24 -13.22
N MET A 438 4.49 -48.61 -12.22
CA MET A 438 4.26 -47.16 -12.17
C MET A 438 5.56 -46.36 -12.00
N ALA A 439 6.45 -46.75 -11.10
CA ALA A 439 7.71 -46.02 -10.86
C ALA A 439 8.76 -46.17 -11.99
N ALA A 440 8.56 -47.12 -12.91
CA ALA A 440 9.41 -47.31 -14.09
C ALA A 440 8.95 -46.48 -15.30
N TYR A 441 7.75 -45.91 -15.24
CA TYR A 441 7.18 -44.98 -16.20
C TYR A 441 7.48 -43.55 -15.75
#